data_AF-A0A2R6I579-F1
#
_entry.id   AF-A0A2R6I579-F1
#
_cell.length_a   1.000
_cell.length_b   1.000
_cell.length_c   1.000
_cell.angle_alpha   90.00
_cell.angle_beta   90.00
_cell.angle_gamma   90.00
#
_symmetry.space_group_name_H-M   'P 1'
#
loop_
_entity.id
_entity.type
_entity.pdbx_description
1 polymer ?
#
loop_
_entity_poly.entity_id
_entity_poly.type
_entity_poly.pdbx_seq_one_letter_code
_entity_poly.pdbx_strand_id
1 'polypeptide(L)'
;MEFDNDTVFITGAGSGIGRATALAVAEAGGFVVATDINDDGGEETVAAIEEAGGDAVFHHLDVTDAEEFDAVVETAVDEYGLDGVVNNAGVGHP
;
A
#
# COMPACT_ATOMS: atom_id res chain seq x y z
N MET A 1 6.03 5.74 -17.04
CA MET A 1 4.64 5.94 -16.59
C MET A 1 4.74 6.93 -15.47
N GLU A 2 3.98 8.01 -15.55
CA GLU A 2 3.85 9.02 -14.51
C GLU A 2 2.60 8.65 -13.70
N PHE A 3 2.70 8.61 -12.37
CA PHE A 3 1.60 8.35 -11.43
C PHE A 3 1.14 9.64 -10.74
N ASP A 4 1.49 10.80 -11.30
CA ASP A 4 1.14 12.09 -10.72
C ASP A 4 -0.38 12.21 -10.51
N ASN A 5 -0.79 12.38 -9.25
CA ASN A 5 -2.18 12.42 -8.78
C ASN A 5 -2.93 11.08 -8.77
N ASP A 6 -2.28 9.95 -9.01
CA ASP A 6 -2.89 8.62 -8.85
C ASP A 6 -2.69 8.12 -7.41
N THR A 7 -3.76 7.59 -6.80
CA THR A 7 -3.70 6.86 -5.53
C THR A 7 -3.69 5.35 -5.80
N VAL A 8 -2.65 4.65 -5.32
CA VAL A 8 -2.49 3.21 -5.51
C VAL A 8 -2.53 2.46 -4.18
N PHE A 9 -3.49 1.53 -4.07
CA PHE A 9 -3.64 0.64 -2.94
C PHE A 9 -2.83 -0.65 -3.13
N ILE A 10 -1.93 -0.96 -2.21
CA ILE A 10 -1.00 -2.08 -2.35
C ILE A 10 -1.13 -3.00 -1.13
N THR A 11 -1.49 -4.25 -1.37
CA THR A 11 -1.53 -5.29 -0.33
C THR A 11 -0.19 -6.01 -0.19
N GLY A 12 0.17 -6.39 1.02
CA GLY A 12 1.46 -7.02 1.31
C GLY A 12 2.63 -6.04 1.10
N ALA A 13 2.38 -4.75 1.32
CA ALA A 13 3.34 -3.67 1.08
C ALA A 13 4.47 -3.65 2.12
N GLY A 14 4.35 -4.38 3.22
CA GLY A 14 5.30 -4.39 4.31
C GLY A 14 6.61 -5.10 4.00
N SER A 15 6.74 -5.82 2.88
CA SER A 15 8.00 -6.48 2.49
C SER A 15 8.08 -6.82 1.00
N GLY A 16 9.25 -7.32 0.58
CA GLY A 16 9.45 -7.98 -0.71
C GLY A 16 8.97 -7.17 -1.92
N ILE A 17 8.19 -7.81 -2.80
CA ILE A 17 7.67 -7.20 -4.03
C ILE A 17 6.66 -6.08 -3.72
N GLY A 18 5.84 -6.23 -2.67
CA GLY A 18 4.89 -5.19 -2.29
C GLY A 18 5.60 -3.90 -1.88
N ARG A 19 6.60 -4.00 -1.00
CA ARG A 19 7.44 -2.85 -0.60
C ARG A 19 8.13 -2.21 -1.79
N ALA A 20 8.74 -3.03 -2.66
CA ALA A 20 9.41 -2.52 -3.86
C ALA A 20 8.44 -1.81 -4.82
N THR A 21 7.20 -2.31 -4.93
CA THR A 21 6.16 -1.70 -5.75
C THR A 21 5.71 -0.37 -5.15
N ALA A 22 5.50 -0.32 -3.82
CA ALA A 22 5.15 0.91 -3.10
C ALA A 22 6.20 2.01 -3.32
N LEU A 23 7.48 1.68 -3.13
CA LEU A 23 8.58 2.62 -3.39
C LEU A 23 8.61 3.10 -4.84
N ALA A 24 8.41 2.20 -5.81
CA ALA A 24 8.43 2.55 -7.23
C ALA A 24 7.23 3.41 -7.65
N VAL A 25 6.04 3.20 -7.07
CA VAL A 25 4.86 4.05 -7.32
C VAL A 25 5.10 5.45 -6.75
N ALA A 26 5.60 5.53 -5.52
CA ALA A 26 5.90 6.82 -4.88
C ALA A 26 7.01 7.59 -5.63
N GLU A 27 8.08 6.91 -6.06
CA GLU A 27 9.14 7.49 -6.90
C GLU A 27 8.59 8.06 -8.22
N ALA A 28 7.50 7.48 -8.73
CA ALA A 28 6.83 7.92 -9.94
C ALA A 28 5.74 8.98 -9.72
N GLY A 29 5.62 9.53 -8.51
CA GLY A 29 4.72 10.64 -8.17
C GLY A 29 3.33 10.23 -7.64
N GLY A 30 3.10 8.94 -7.43
CA GLY A 30 1.83 8.42 -6.90
C GLY A 30 1.73 8.50 -5.39
N PHE A 31 0.50 8.61 -4.88
CA PHE A 31 0.20 8.46 -3.46
C PHE A 31 -0.03 6.97 -3.14
N VAL A 32 0.65 6.45 -2.13
CA VAL A 32 0.58 5.01 -1.80
C VAL A 32 -0.27 4.77 -0.56
N VAL A 33 -1.31 3.96 -0.71
CA VAL A 33 -1.99 3.32 0.43
C VAL A 33 -1.35 1.94 0.63
N ALA A 34 -0.38 1.89 1.54
CA ALA A 34 0.33 0.65 1.89
C ALA A 34 -0.51 -0.15 2.89
N THR A 35 -0.72 -1.43 2.61
CA THR A 35 -1.43 -2.34 3.52
C THR A 35 -0.67 -3.64 3.71
N ASP A 36 -0.68 -4.15 4.95
CA ASP A 36 -0.05 -5.40 5.33
C ASP A 36 -0.62 -5.87 6.68
N ILE A 37 -0.47 -7.16 6.98
CA ILE A 37 -0.75 -7.71 8.32
C ILE A 37 0.42 -7.46 9.29
N ASN A 38 1.61 -7.17 8.76
CA ASN A 38 2.80 -6.82 9.52
C ASN A 38 2.95 -5.30 9.65
N ASP A 39 2.48 -4.76 10.77
CA ASP A 39 2.50 -3.31 11.06
C ASP A 39 3.90 -2.70 10.95
N ASP A 40 4.89 -3.30 11.61
CA ASP A 40 6.27 -2.80 11.61
C ASP A 40 6.80 -2.71 10.17
N GLY A 41 6.53 -3.74 9.35
CA GLY A 41 6.97 -3.76 7.96
C GLY A 41 6.27 -2.71 7.08
N GLY A 42 4.99 -2.45 7.34
CA GLY A 42 4.19 -1.43 6.68
C GLY A 42 4.65 -0.01 7.03
N GLU A 43 4.83 0.27 8.32
CA GLU A 43 5.34 1.55 8.81
C GLU A 43 6.76 1.84 8.30
N GLU A 44 7.64 0.85 8.27
CA GLU A 44 8.97 0.97 7.65
C GLU A 44 8.89 1.38 6.17
N THR A 45 7.89 0.89 5.45
CA THR A 45 7.71 1.18 4.03
C THR A 45 7.25 2.62 3.83
N VAL A 46 6.30 3.09 4.64
CA VAL A 46 5.86 4.50 4.64
C VAL A 46 7.03 5.43 4.98
N ALA A 47 7.77 5.14 6.05
CA ALA A 47 8.91 5.96 6.45
C ALA A 47 9.98 6.06 5.34
N ALA A 48 10.25 4.96 4.62
CA ALA A 48 11.17 4.97 3.50
C ALA A 48 10.67 5.79 2.31
N ILE A 49 9.36 5.79 2.04
CA ILE A 49 8.73 6.63 1.00
C ILE A 49 8.85 8.12 1.38
N GLU A 50 8.50 8.46 2.62
CA GLU A 50 8.57 9.83 3.13
C GLU A 50 10.01 10.36 3.14
N GLU A 51 11.00 9.55 3.53
CA GLU A 51 12.42 9.91 3.49
C GLU A 51 12.89 10.21 2.06
N ALA A 52 12.34 9.51 1.07
CA ALA A 52 12.60 9.76 -0.35
C ALA A 52 11.81 10.96 -0.93
N GLY A 53 10.92 11.57 -0.13
CA GLY A 53 10.11 12.73 -0.50
C GLY A 53 8.82 12.38 -1.26
N GLY A 54 8.38 11.13 -1.21
CA GLY A 54 7.07 10.70 -1.71
C GLY A 54 6.01 10.69 -0.61
N ASP A 55 4.77 10.39 -0.99
CA ASP A 55 3.62 10.40 -0.08
C ASP A 55 3.03 8.98 0.08
N ALA A 56 2.84 8.55 1.32
CA ALA A 56 2.22 7.27 1.63
C ALA A 56 1.52 7.26 2.99
N VAL A 57 0.58 6.35 3.15
CA VAL A 57 -0.06 6.01 4.44
C VAL A 57 -0.10 4.51 4.63
N PHE A 58 -0.12 4.06 5.88
CA PHE A 58 -0.23 2.65 6.23
C PHE A 58 -1.59 2.35 6.86
N HIS A 59 -2.21 1.26 6.43
CA HIS A 59 -3.33 0.62 7.12
C HIS A 59 -3.03 -0.86 7.35
N HIS A 60 -3.25 -1.32 8.59
CA HIS A 60 -3.29 -2.76 8.87
C HIS A 60 -4.39 -3.42 8.03
N LEU A 61 -4.08 -4.59 7.46
CA LEU A 61 -5.07 -5.38 6.72
C LEU A 61 -4.69 -6.86 6.65
N ASP A 62 -5.54 -7.72 7.22
CA ASP A 62 -5.60 -9.13 6.83
C ASP A 62 -6.51 -9.27 5.61
N VAL A 63 -5.91 -9.48 4.43
CA VAL A 63 -6.67 -9.65 3.17
C VAL A 63 -7.56 -10.90 3.13
N THR A 64 -7.46 -11.78 4.13
CA THR A 64 -8.35 -12.95 4.27
C THR A 64 -9.63 -12.63 5.05
N ASP A 65 -9.68 -11.50 5.75
CA ASP A 65 -10.88 -10.96 6.39
C ASP A 65 -11.60 -10.00 5.42
N ALA A 66 -12.76 -10.41 4.94
CA ALA A 66 -13.52 -9.64 3.96
C ALA A 66 -14.12 -8.36 4.55
N GLU A 67 -14.52 -8.36 5.83
CA GLU A 67 -15.11 -7.18 6.47
C GLU A 67 -14.04 -6.12 6.73
N GLU A 68 -12.84 -6.55 7.15
CA GLU A 68 -11.69 -5.65 7.28
C GLU A 68 -11.26 -5.08 5.93
N PHE A 69 -11.19 -5.93 4.89
CA PHE A 69 -10.84 -5.49 3.54
C PHE A 69 -11.78 -4.41 3.02
N ASP A 70 -13.09 -4.62 3.13
CA ASP A 70 -14.09 -3.65 2.69
C ASP A 70 -13.93 -2.32 3.45
N ALA A 71 -13.76 -2.37 4.78
CA ALA A 71 -13.60 -1.16 5.60
C ALA A 71 -12.33 -0.35 5.27
N VAL A 72 -11.21 -1.02 5.03
CA VAL A 72 -9.94 -0.36 4.70
C VAL A 72 -9.99 0.23 3.28
N VAL A 73 -10.62 -0.46 2.32
CA VAL A 73 -10.82 0.08 0.97
C VAL A 73 -11.77 1.28 0.99
N GLU A 74 -12.88 1.22 1.74
CA GLU A 74 -13.78 2.37 1.91
C GLU A 74 -13.04 3.58 2.48
N THR A 75 -12.23 3.37 3.51
CA THR A 75 -11.38 4.43 4.09
C THR A 75 -10.44 5.03 3.05
N ALA A 76 -9.76 4.18 2.26
CA ALA A 76 -8.84 4.66 1.22
C ALA A 76 -9.55 5.49 0.15
N VAL A 77 -10.71 5.02 -0.32
CA VAL A 77 -11.53 5.73 -1.32
C VAL A 77 -12.00 7.08 -0.80
N ASP A 78 -12.50 7.11 0.44
CA ASP A 78 -13.09 8.32 1.03
C ASP A 78 -12.03 9.38 1.38
N GLU A 79 -10.86 8.97 1.86
CA GLU A 79 -9.82 9.90 2.30
C GLU A 79 -8.86 10.31 1.18
N TYR A 80 -8.53 9.41 0.25
CA TYR A 80 -7.42 9.59 -0.70
C TYR A 80 -7.81 9.40 -2.17
N GLY A 81 -8.99 8.83 -2.45
CA GLY A 81 -9.33 8.32 -3.77
C GLY A 81 -8.67 6.97 -4.06
N LEU A 82 -8.97 6.37 -5.21
CA LEU A 82 -8.43 5.07 -5.60
C LEU A 82 -8.40 4.89 -7.11
N ASP A 83 -7.20 4.95 -7.69
CA ASP A 83 -6.97 4.84 -9.14
C ASP A 83 -6.40 3.48 -9.54
N GLY A 84 -5.71 2.81 -8.61
CA GLY A 84 -5.11 1.51 -8.85
C GLY A 84 -5.09 0.61 -7.62
N VAL A 85 -5.12 -0.70 -7.85
CA VAL A 85 -4.99 -1.72 -6.82
C VAL A 85 -3.96 -2.77 -7.23
N VAL A 86 -3.05 -3.09 -6.32
CA VAL A 86 -2.07 -4.15 -6.43
C VAL A 86 -2.39 -5.24 -5.40
N ASN A 87 -3.03 -6.30 -5.86
CA ASN A 87 -3.33 -7.49 -5.05
C ASN A 87 -2.08 -8.39 -4.97
N ASN A 88 -1.10 -7.98 -4.14
CA ASN A 88 0.19 -8.64 -4.00
C ASN A 88 0.28 -9.54 -2.75
N ALA A 89 -0.49 -9.29 -1.69
CA ALA A 89 -0.44 -10.12 -0.48
C ALA A 89 -0.68 -11.60 -0.82
N GLY A 90 0.20 -12.46 -0.31
CA GLY A 90 0.12 -13.90 -0.54
C GLY A 90 1.18 -14.66 0.25
N VAL A 91 0.83 -15.86 0.69
CA VAL A 91 1.73 -16.78 1.38
C VAL A 91 1.77 -18.11 0.64
N GLY A 92 2.96 -18.71 0.56
CA GLY A 92 3.14 -20.06 0.02
C GLY A 92 3.54 -21.02 1.13
N HIS A 93 3.03 -22.25 1.06
CA HIS A 93 3.55 -23.38 1.82
C HIS A 93 4.05 -24.45 0.83
N PRO A 94 5.12 -25.20 1.17
CA PRO A 94 5.60 -26.32 0.36
C PRO A 94 4.57 -27.45 0.19
#